data_AF-A0AA41T0L9-F1
#
_entry.id   AF-A0AA41T0L9-F1
#
_cell.length_a   1.000
_cell.length_b   1.000
_cell.length_c   1.000
_cell.angle_alpha   90.00
_cell.angle_beta   90.00
_cell.angle_gamma   90.00
#
_symmetry.space_group_name_H-M   'P 1'
#
loop_
_entity.id
_entity.type
_entity.pdbx_description
1 polymer ?
#
loop_
_entity_poly.entity_id
_entity_poly.type
_entity_poly.pdbx_seq_one_letter_code
_entity_poly.pdbx_strand_id
1 'polypeptide(L)'
;MQGSSVRKLGRGDRQAEGASQEAWDGVGSGKCTGARRAGRDGGTVRWKPSPARTGTAAGVDLWSGKREEAQLLEHRGGGCLFLLQEQRRRALRSPGPEDLVAKVASPVLYSRPGGPKLLEHAEPPSMASESGKLWGGRFVGAVDPIMEKFNSSITYDRHLWEVDVQGSKAYSRGLEKAGLLTKAERDQILHGLDKVAEEWAQGTFKLNPNDEDIHTANERRLKELIGETAGKLHTGRSRNDQVVTDLRLWMRQTCSKLCALLWELIRTMVDRAEAERDILFPGYTHLQRAQPIRWSHWILSHAVALTRDSERLLEVQKRINVLPLGSGAIAGNPLGVDRELLRAELNFGAITLNSMDATSERDFVAEFLFWASLCMTHLSRMSEDLILYGTKEFSFVQLSDAYSTGSSLMPQKKNPDSLELIRSKAGRVFGRCAGLLMTLKGLPSTYNKDLQEDKEAVFEVSDTMSAVLQVATGVISTLQIHRENMAQALSPDMLATDLAYYLVRKGMPFRQAHEASGKAVFMAETKGVALNQLSLQELQTISPLFSGDVSHVWDYGHSVEQYAALGGTARASIDWQIGQVRALLRAQQA
;
A
#
# COMPACT_ATOMS: atom_id res chain seq x y z
N MET A 1 -11.18 -64.99 16.58
CA MET A 1 -12.65 -64.92 16.81
C MET A 1 -13.21 -64.11 15.65
N GLN A 2 -13.75 -64.78 14.62
CA GLN A 2 -15.19 -64.87 14.31
C GLN A 2 -15.86 -63.48 14.28
N GLY A 3 -16.50 -62.99 13.20
CA GLY A 3 -17.15 -63.73 12.12
C GLY A 3 -17.46 -62.89 10.87
N SER A 4 -17.93 -63.67 9.90
CA SER A 4 -18.35 -63.42 8.53
C SER A 4 -19.59 -62.53 8.34
N SER A 5 -19.67 -61.84 7.18
CA SER A 5 -20.84 -61.95 6.30
C SER A 5 -20.55 -61.49 4.86
N VAL A 6 -21.06 -62.27 3.92
CA VAL A 6 -21.02 -62.16 2.45
C VAL A 6 -22.43 -61.82 1.96
N ARG A 7 -22.55 -61.12 0.82
CA ARG A 7 -23.66 -60.99 -0.19
C ARG A 7 -23.98 -59.51 -0.48
N LYS A 8 -24.38 -59.07 -1.67
CA LYS A 8 -24.52 -59.63 -3.03
C LYS A 8 -24.70 -58.43 -3.98
N LEU A 9 -24.30 -58.64 -5.23
CA LEU A 9 -24.64 -57.94 -6.48
C LEU A 9 -26.00 -57.22 -6.54
N GLY A 10 -26.00 -56.05 -7.21
CA GLY A 10 -27.16 -55.43 -7.84
C GLY A 10 -26.74 -54.55 -9.02
N ARG A 11 -26.93 -55.04 -10.24
CA ARG A 11 -26.91 -54.25 -11.49
C ARG A 11 -28.18 -53.39 -11.56
N GLY A 12 -28.05 -52.19 -12.10
CA GLY A 12 -29.17 -51.36 -12.51
C GLY A 12 -28.74 -50.41 -13.62
N ASP A 13 -28.98 -50.82 -14.87
CA ASP A 13 -29.00 -49.95 -16.03
C ASP A 13 -30.12 -48.91 -15.91
N ARG A 14 -29.86 -47.67 -16.34
CA ARG A 14 -30.84 -46.86 -17.07
C ARG A 14 -30.18 -45.73 -17.85
N GLN A 15 -30.36 -45.80 -19.17
CA GLN A 15 -30.18 -44.74 -20.17
C GLN A 15 -31.26 -43.65 -20.06
N ALA A 16 -30.97 -42.51 -20.70
CA ALA A 16 -31.82 -41.49 -21.36
C ALA A 16 -31.40 -40.08 -20.90
N GLU A 17 -30.62 -39.34 -21.69
CA GLU A 17 -31.02 -38.51 -22.86
C GLU A 17 -31.64 -37.15 -22.45
N GLY A 18 -31.10 -36.07 -23.04
CA GLY A 18 -31.93 -34.92 -23.43
C GLY A 18 -31.35 -33.52 -23.17
N ALA A 19 -31.09 -32.81 -24.28
CA ALA A 19 -31.09 -31.35 -24.48
C ALA A 19 -29.88 -30.54 -23.95
N SER A 20 -29.31 -29.57 -24.67
CA SER A 20 -29.59 -29.03 -26.02
C SER A 20 -28.42 -28.13 -26.43
N GLN A 21 -27.93 -28.30 -27.67
CA GLN A 21 -27.16 -27.31 -28.42
C GLN A 21 -28.12 -26.22 -28.93
N GLU A 22 -27.76 -24.95 -28.75
CA GLU A 22 -28.29 -23.86 -29.57
C GLU A 22 -27.15 -23.19 -30.33
N ALA A 23 -27.25 -23.30 -31.65
CA ALA A 23 -26.53 -22.52 -32.63
C ALA A 23 -27.22 -21.16 -32.80
N TRP A 24 -26.44 -20.11 -33.04
CA TRP A 24 -26.93 -18.86 -33.62
C TRP A 24 -26.09 -18.53 -34.85
N ASP A 25 -26.72 -18.68 -36.01
CA ASP A 25 -26.28 -18.15 -37.30
C ASP A 25 -26.86 -16.75 -37.51
N GLY A 26 -26.02 -15.87 -38.09
CA GLY A 26 -26.45 -14.86 -39.06
C GLY A 26 -26.86 -13.47 -38.54
N VAL A 27 -26.09 -12.45 -38.91
CA VAL A 27 -26.47 -11.37 -39.86
C VAL A 27 -25.39 -10.27 -39.81
N GLY A 28 -24.95 -9.80 -40.98
CA GLY A 28 -24.36 -8.46 -41.10
C GLY A 28 -23.10 -8.33 -41.94
N SER A 29 -23.22 -8.56 -43.24
CA SER A 29 -22.23 -8.17 -44.26
C SER A 29 -22.09 -6.65 -44.35
N GLY A 30 -20.86 -6.16 -44.24
CA GLY A 30 -20.50 -4.75 -44.47
C GLY A 30 -19.16 -4.66 -45.19
N LYS A 31 -19.17 -4.87 -46.51
CA LYS A 31 -18.04 -4.56 -47.40
C LYS A 31 -17.91 -3.05 -47.53
N CYS A 32 -16.78 -2.48 -47.12
CA CYS A 32 -16.32 -1.18 -47.61
C CYS A 32 -15.05 -1.39 -48.44
N THR A 33 -15.28 -1.46 -49.75
CA THR A 33 -14.30 -1.29 -50.84
C THR A 33 -13.78 0.14 -50.86
N GLY A 34 -12.49 0.34 -51.16
CA GLY A 34 -12.01 1.66 -51.59
C GLY A 34 -10.53 1.92 -51.36
N ALA A 35 -9.65 1.23 -52.10
CA ALA A 35 -8.24 1.57 -52.20
C ALA A 35 -7.95 2.29 -53.53
N ARG A 36 -7.23 3.42 -53.41
CA ARG A 36 -6.25 4.02 -54.33
C ARG A 36 -6.70 4.69 -55.65
N ARG A 37 -6.35 5.98 -55.74
CA ARG A 37 -5.43 6.67 -56.69
C ARG A 37 -5.52 8.17 -56.35
N ALA A 38 -4.54 9.06 -56.48
CA ALA A 38 -3.14 9.09 -56.87
C ALA A 38 -2.60 10.45 -56.35
N GLY A 39 -1.29 10.59 -56.16
CA GLY A 39 -0.69 11.89 -55.85
C GLY A 39 0.75 11.76 -55.40
N ARG A 40 1.67 11.81 -56.38
CA ARG A 40 3.09 12.02 -56.16
C ARG A 40 3.27 13.40 -55.54
N ASP A 41 4.19 13.52 -54.58
CA ASP A 41 5.24 14.53 -54.66
C ASP A 41 6.40 14.18 -53.73
N GLY A 42 7.60 14.35 -54.28
CA GLY A 42 8.87 14.03 -53.66
C GLY A 42 9.31 15.11 -52.67
N GLY A 43 10.06 14.67 -51.65
CA GLY A 43 10.69 15.55 -50.68
C GLY A 43 11.74 14.79 -49.89
N THR A 44 12.92 14.65 -50.48
CA THR A 44 14.13 14.11 -49.86
C THR A 44 14.62 15.04 -48.75
N VAL A 45 14.57 14.59 -47.50
CA VAL A 45 15.25 15.26 -46.38
C VAL A 45 16.50 14.47 -46.00
N ARG A 46 17.67 15.00 -46.37
CA ARG A 46 18.99 14.56 -45.90
C ARG A 46 19.21 15.05 -44.48
N TRP A 47 19.47 14.13 -43.56
CA TRP A 47 20.08 14.42 -42.26
C TRP A 47 21.61 14.46 -42.40
N LYS A 48 22.24 15.55 -41.97
CA LYS A 48 23.68 15.62 -41.68
C LYS A 48 23.86 15.72 -40.16
N PRO A 49 24.77 14.96 -39.54
CA PRO A 49 25.11 15.13 -38.13
C PRO A 49 26.25 16.16 -37.98
N SER A 50 26.27 16.86 -36.85
CA SER A 50 27.47 17.55 -36.37
C SER A 50 27.66 17.31 -34.87
N PRO A 51 28.91 17.38 -34.38
CA PRO A 51 29.36 16.51 -33.29
C PRO A 51 29.37 17.18 -31.92
N ALA A 52 29.50 16.31 -30.92
CA ALA A 52 29.63 16.59 -29.50
C ALA A 52 30.74 17.60 -29.15
N ARG A 53 30.48 18.41 -28.11
CA ARG A 53 31.50 18.94 -27.21
C ARG A 53 31.07 18.81 -25.76
N THR A 54 31.97 18.20 -25.01
CA THR A 54 32.12 18.12 -23.56
C THR A 54 32.37 19.49 -22.94
N GLY A 55 31.92 19.72 -21.70
CA GLY A 55 32.35 20.86 -20.90
C GLY A 55 31.54 21.09 -19.63
N THR A 56 32.10 20.68 -18.50
CA THR A 56 31.73 20.93 -17.10
C THR A 56 31.68 22.41 -16.72
N ALA A 57 30.76 22.79 -15.81
CA ALA A 57 31.03 23.36 -14.48
C ALA A 57 29.89 24.28 -13.97
N ALA A 58 29.77 24.30 -12.65
CA ALA A 58 28.78 24.98 -11.82
C ALA A 58 28.79 26.52 -11.93
N GLY A 59 27.65 27.12 -11.55
CA GLY A 59 27.54 28.56 -11.31
C GLY A 59 26.10 28.96 -11.04
N VAL A 60 25.77 29.11 -9.76
CA VAL A 60 24.55 29.75 -9.23
C VAL A 60 24.61 31.24 -9.57
N ASP A 61 23.54 31.82 -10.10
CA ASP A 61 23.23 33.22 -9.83
C ASP A 61 21.73 33.51 -9.97
N LEU A 62 21.21 34.08 -8.88
CA LEU A 62 19.92 34.74 -8.77
C LEU A 62 20.01 36.10 -9.44
N TRP A 63 19.07 36.47 -10.31
CA TRP A 63 18.59 37.85 -10.34
C TRP A 63 17.18 37.99 -10.89
N SER A 64 16.50 38.94 -10.27
CA SER A 64 15.12 39.36 -10.38
C SER A 64 14.77 40.08 -11.68
N GLY A 65 13.52 39.86 -12.12
CA GLY A 65 12.64 40.93 -12.61
C GLY A 65 12.70 41.26 -14.10
N LYS A 66 11.64 40.91 -14.83
CA LYS A 66 10.66 41.89 -15.34
C LYS A 66 9.54 41.17 -16.10
N ARG A 67 8.33 41.65 -15.87
CA ARG A 67 7.10 41.37 -16.64
C ARG A 67 7.27 41.94 -18.04
N GLU A 68 6.90 41.17 -19.05
CA GLU A 68 6.46 41.70 -20.33
C GLU A 68 5.31 40.83 -20.87
N GLU A 69 4.26 41.53 -21.29
CA GLU A 69 3.07 41.01 -21.94
C GLU A 69 3.41 40.44 -23.32
N ALA A 70 2.79 39.32 -23.69
CA ALA A 70 2.75 38.88 -25.08
C ALA A 70 1.33 38.45 -25.46
N GLN A 71 0.82 39.16 -26.46
CA GLN A 71 -0.47 38.99 -27.12
C GLN A 71 -0.58 37.65 -27.86
N LEU A 72 -1.80 37.10 -27.82
CA LEU A 72 -2.56 36.42 -28.88
C LEU A 72 -1.78 35.83 -30.07
N LEU A 73 -1.84 34.49 -30.15
CA LEU A 73 -1.92 33.77 -31.43
C LEU A 73 -2.88 32.58 -31.26
N GLU A 74 -4.09 32.76 -31.79
CA GLU A 74 -5.07 31.69 -31.99
C GLU A 74 -4.53 30.68 -33.01
N HIS A 75 -4.51 29.39 -32.66
CA HIS A 75 -4.62 28.33 -33.65
C HIS A 75 -5.58 27.25 -33.18
N ARG A 76 -6.55 27.01 -34.06
CA ARG A 76 -7.70 26.12 -33.96
C ARG A 76 -7.27 24.65 -33.80
N GLY A 77 -7.96 23.95 -32.91
CA GLY A 77 -7.98 22.49 -32.81
C GLY A 77 -9.14 22.06 -31.92
N GLY A 78 -10.34 22.02 -32.50
CA GLY A 78 -11.57 21.65 -31.80
C GLY A 78 -11.68 20.14 -31.53
N GLY A 79 -12.24 19.81 -30.37
CA GLY A 79 -12.69 18.47 -29.99
C GLY A 79 -13.18 18.49 -28.55
N CYS A 80 -14.41 18.04 -28.32
CA CYS A 80 -15.10 17.95 -27.01
C CYS A 80 -15.64 19.25 -26.40
N LEU A 81 -16.73 19.78 -26.96
CA LEU A 81 -17.77 20.42 -26.13
C LEU A 81 -19.13 20.42 -26.86
N PHE A 82 -19.73 19.25 -27.03
CA PHE A 82 -21.11 19.11 -27.50
C PHE A 82 -21.73 17.90 -26.81
N LEU A 83 -22.18 18.09 -25.55
CA LEU A 83 -23.20 17.25 -24.87
C LEU A 83 -23.57 17.74 -23.45
N LEU A 84 -23.46 19.03 -23.13
CA LEU A 84 -23.88 19.56 -21.81
C LEU A 84 -24.50 20.97 -21.90
N GLN A 85 -25.22 21.28 -22.98
CA GLN A 85 -25.94 22.56 -23.14
C GLN A 85 -27.41 22.42 -23.59
N GLU A 86 -28.01 21.24 -23.39
CA GLU A 86 -29.42 20.99 -23.79
C GLU A 86 -30.32 20.43 -22.67
N GLN A 87 -29.97 20.69 -21.40
CA GLN A 87 -30.88 20.45 -20.25
C GLN A 87 -31.10 21.69 -19.35
N ARG A 88 -30.75 22.89 -19.83
CA ARG A 88 -30.95 24.17 -19.10
C ARG A 88 -32.01 25.10 -19.73
N ARG A 89 -32.97 24.55 -20.47
CA ARG A 89 -34.08 25.32 -21.10
C ARG A 89 -35.49 24.75 -20.87
N ARG A 90 -35.72 24.06 -19.74
CA ARG A 90 -37.08 23.74 -19.26
C ARG A 90 -37.14 23.80 -17.73
N ALA A 91 -37.19 25.00 -17.16
CA ALA A 91 -37.77 25.30 -15.84
C ALA A 91 -37.60 26.80 -15.52
N LEU A 92 -38.20 27.66 -16.34
CA LEU A 92 -38.42 29.08 -16.01
C LEU A 92 -39.82 29.46 -16.53
N ARG A 93 -40.85 29.17 -15.71
CA ARG A 93 -42.13 29.88 -15.66
C ARG A 93 -42.65 29.78 -14.22
N SER A 94 -42.49 30.87 -13.47
CA SER A 94 -43.09 31.07 -12.14
C SER A 94 -44.62 31.31 -12.28
N PRO A 95 -45.39 31.26 -11.17
CA PRO A 95 -45.55 32.49 -10.37
C PRO A 95 -45.46 32.26 -8.84
N GLY A 96 -45.04 33.32 -8.14
CA GLY A 96 -44.91 33.33 -6.67
C GLY A 96 -46.23 33.61 -5.94
N PRO A 97 -46.25 33.53 -4.60
CA PRO A 97 -47.45 33.77 -3.81
C PRO A 97 -47.44 35.18 -3.20
N GLU A 98 -48.19 36.09 -3.80
CA GLU A 98 -48.94 37.11 -3.08
C GLU A 98 -50.40 36.97 -3.52
N ASP A 99 -51.19 36.27 -2.71
CA ASP A 99 -52.64 36.41 -2.69
C ASP A 99 -53.15 36.11 -1.28
N LEU A 100 -54.00 37.03 -0.80
CA LEU A 100 -54.92 36.95 0.35
C LEU A 100 -54.45 37.41 1.74
N VAL A 101 -54.48 38.73 1.83
CA VAL A 101 -54.80 39.61 2.97
C VAL A 101 -55.98 39.15 3.86
N ALA A 102 -55.73 39.14 5.18
CA ALA A 102 -56.55 39.53 6.35
C ALA A 102 -58.09 39.41 6.40
N LYS A 103 -58.60 38.83 7.52
CA LYS A 103 -59.55 39.43 8.52
C LYS A 103 -59.97 38.37 9.58
N VAL A 104 -59.62 38.54 10.87
CA VAL A 104 -60.38 39.16 12.00
C VAL A 104 -61.35 38.22 12.76
N ALA A 105 -61.07 38.12 14.08
CA ALA A 105 -61.94 37.90 15.27
C ALA A 105 -62.48 36.49 15.67
N SER A 106 -62.19 36.15 16.95
CA SER A 106 -62.76 35.10 17.81
C SER A 106 -64.26 35.32 18.14
N PRO A 107 -65.01 34.39 18.82
CA PRO A 107 -64.93 34.26 20.30
C PRO A 107 -65.40 32.90 20.96
N VAL A 108 -65.35 32.88 22.32
CA VAL A 108 -66.14 32.08 23.32
C VAL A 108 -65.65 30.65 23.67
N LEU A 109 -64.99 30.43 24.83
CA LEU A 109 -65.46 30.20 26.22
C LEU A 109 -66.18 28.86 26.48
N TYR A 110 -65.54 27.98 27.27
CA TYR A 110 -66.19 27.20 28.34
C TYR A 110 -65.21 26.94 29.50
N SER A 111 -65.61 27.41 30.67
CA SER A 111 -65.17 27.14 32.06
C SER A 111 -65.66 25.74 32.50
N ARG A 112 -65.14 24.96 33.47
CA ARG A 112 -64.51 25.10 34.83
C ARG A 112 -64.23 23.63 35.33
N PRO A 113 -63.84 23.32 36.60
CA PRO A 113 -62.97 23.96 37.60
C PRO A 113 -61.96 22.98 38.28
N GLY A 114 -60.92 23.52 38.96
CA GLY A 114 -60.21 22.79 40.03
C GLY A 114 -58.73 23.16 40.21
N GLY A 115 -58.42 24.14 41.06
CA GLY A 115 -57.13 24.21 41.77
C GLY A 115 -57.26 23.54 43.15
N PRO A 116 -56.25 23.57 44.06
CA PRO A 116 -54.96 24.26 44.02
C PRO A 116 -53.74 23.44 44.51
N LYS A 117 -52.51 23.94 44.34
CA LYS A 117 -51.57 24.30 45.44
C LYS A 117 -50.15 24.56 44.91
N LEU A 118 -49.65 25.74 45.29
CA LEU A 118 -48.23 26.10 45.30
C LEU A 118 -47.46 25.15 46.21
N LEU A 119 -46.34 24.62 45.71
CA LEU A 119 -45.27 24.04 46.53
C LEU A 119 -43.96 24.76 46.18
N GLU A 120 -43.23 25.05 47.25
CA GLU A 120 -42.06 25.90 47.36
C GLU A 120 -40.87 25.43 46.52
N HIS A 121 -40.00 26.41 46.24
CA HIS A 121 -38.66 26.24 45.71
C HIS A 121 -37.87 25.17 46.47
N ALA A 122 -37.48 24.10 45.78
CA ALA A 122 -36.36 23.26 46.18
C ALA A 122 -35.14 23.72 45.36
N GLU A 123 -34.11 24.22 46.05
CA GLU A 123 -32.79 24.41 45.46
C GLU A 123 -32.25 23.06 44.94
N PRO A 124 -31.65 23.00 43.74
CA PRO A 124 -31.02 21.78 43.28
C PRO A 124 -29.79 21.49 44.15
N PRO A 125 -29.57 20.23 44.56
CA PRO A 125 -28.43 19.88 45.39
C PRO A 125 -27.13 20.16 44.63
N SER A 126 -26.31 21.02 45.22
CA SER A 126 -24.90 21.21 44.89
C SER A 126 -24.15 19.91 45.16
N MET A 127 -24.03 19.07 44.14
CA MET A 127 -23.08 17.97 44.09
C MET A 127 -22.30 18.13 42.79
N ALA A 128 -21.25 18.97 42.83
CA ALA A 128 -20.17 18.85 41.88
C ALA A 128 -19.55 17.47 42.09
N SER A 129 -19.95 16.49 41.27
CA SER A 129 -19.17 15.27 41.15
C SER A 129 -17.82 15.68 40.59
N GLU A 130 -16.73 15.27 41.25
CA GLU A 130 -15.41 15.31 40.65
C GLU A 130 -15.44 14.38 39.42
N SER A 131 -15.82 14.93 38.26
CA SER A 131 -15.71 14.20 37.02
C SER A 131 -14.23 13.96 36.78
N GLY A 132 -13.78 12.71 36.75
CA GLY A 132 -12.40 12.32 36.46
C GLY A 132 -11.90 12.69 35.05
N LYS A 133 -12.62 13.54 34.33
CA LYS A 133 -12.30 14.02 32.99
C LYS A 133 -11.56 15.35 33.06
N LEU A 134 -10.51 15.47 32.27
CA LEU A 134 -9.60 16.62 32.26
C LEU A 134 -10.25 17.95 31.83
N TRP A 135 -11.46 17.90 31.26
CA TRP A 135 -12.25 19.06 30.86
C TRP A 135 -13.55 19.24 31.66
N GLY A 136 -13.69 18.53 32.78
CA GLY A 136 -14.92 18.47 33.57
C GLY A 136 -15.46 19.81 34.08
N GLY A 137 -14.59 20.79 34.34
CA GLY A 137 -14.95 22.04 35.04
C GLY A 137 -15.96 22.97 34.33
N ARG A 138 -16.37 22.66 33.09
CA ARG A 138 -17.34 23.46 32.31
C ARG A 138 -18.71 22.77 32.14
N PHE A 139 -18.83 21.47 32.41
CA PHE A 139 -20.04 20.72 32.09
C PHE A 139 -21.03 20.73 33.26
N VAL A 140 -22.25 21.19 32.99
CA VAL A 140 -23.35 21.28 33.98
C VAL A 140 -24.16 19.99 34.13
N GLY A 141 -23.87 18.96 33.33
CA GLY A 141 -24.55 17.66 33.34
C GLY A 141 -23.63 16.53 32.88
N ALA A 142 -24.14 15.30 32.93
CA ALA A 142 -23.40 14.11 32.48
C ALA A 142 -23.42 13.98 30.95
N VAL A 143 -22.34 13.44 30.38
CA VAL A 143 -22.27 13.07 28.96
C VAL A 143 -23.15 11.84 28.73
N ASP A 144 -23.87 11.79 27.60
CA ASP A 144 -24.67 10.62 27.23
C ASP A 144 -23.78 9.37 27.08
N PRO A 145 -24.15 8.20 27.63
CA PRO A 145 -23.35 6.98 27.54
C PRO A 145 -23.00 6.54 26.11
N ILE A 146 -23.87 6.82 25.12
CA ILE A 146 -23.60 6.53 23.71
C ILE A 146 -22.45 7.41 23.20
N MET A 147 -22.49 8.70 23.52
CA MET A 147 -21.45 9.64 23.13
C MET A 147 -20.12 9.30 23.83
N GLU A 148 -20.17 8.91 25.11
CA GLU A 148 -18.99 8.53 25.86
C GLU A 148 -18.29 7.30 25.26
N LYS A 149 -19.06 6.26 24.90
CA LYS A 149 -18.53 5.08 24.21
C LYS A 149 -17.99 5.40 22.82
N PHE A 150 -18.66 6.26 22.06
CA PHE A 150 -18.24 6.65 20.71
C PHE A 150 -16.97 7.52 20.71
N ASN A 151 -16.78 8.32 21.76
CA ASN A 151 -15.65 9.24 21.88
C ASN A 151 -14.40 8.60 22.52
N SER A 152 -14.59 7.55 23.34
CA SER A 152 -13.49 6.88 24.03
C SER A 152 -12.57 6.14 23.05
N SER A 153 -11.26 6.30 23.24
CA SER A 153 -10.22 5.67 22.43
C SER A 153 -9.38 4.63 23.18
N ILE A 154 -9.59 4.45 24.49
CA ILE A 154 -8.82 3.52 25.34
C ILE A 154 -8.83 2.06 24.87
N THR A 155 -9.80 1.68 24.04
CA THR A 155 -9.87 0.34 23.45
C THR A 155 -8.74 0.06 22.48
N TYR A 156 -8.20 1.09 21.82
CA TYR A 156 -7.12 0.98 20.82
C TYR A 156 -5.90 1.85 21.14
N ASP A 157 -6.06 3.06 21.67
CA ASP A 157 -4.92 3.95 21.95
C ASP A 157 -4.09 3.50 23.15
N ARG A 158 -4.56 2.51 23.92
CA ARG A 158 -3.76 1.84 24.95
C ARG A 158 -2.41 1.37 24.43
N HIS A 159 -2.28 1.07 23.14
CA HIS A 159 -1.00 0.69 22.51
C HIS A 159 0.07 1.79 22.56
N LEU A 160 -0.31 3.04 22.85
CA LEU A 160 0.58 4.18 23.00
C LEU A 160 1.12 4.36 24.42
N TRP A 161 0.77 3.48 25.38
CA TRP A 161 1.14 3.67 26.79
C TRP A 161 2.65 3.89 26.99
N GLU A 162 3.49 3.14 26.27
CA GLU A 162 4.95 3.17 26.43
C GLU A 162 5.51 4.53 25.96
N VAL A 163 5.03 5.00 24.81
CA VAL A 163 5.48 6.26 24.22
C VAL A 163 4.88 7.48 24.92
N ASP A 164 3.66 7.38 25.46
CA ASP A 164 3.06 8.44 26.30
C ASP A 164 3.83 8.63 27.62
N VAL A 165 4.23 7.52 28.27
CA VAL A 165 5.10 7.58 29.45
C VAL A 165 6.46 8.15 29.08
N GLN A 166 7.06 7.72 27.96
CA GLN A 166 8.32 8.27 27.46
C GLN A 166 8.24 9.78 27.21
N GLY A 167 7.21 10.23 26.50
CA GLY A 167 6.93 11.64 26.20
C GLY A 167 6.73 12.45 27.48
N SER A 168 6.01 11.89 28.45
CA SER A 168 5.78 12.51 29.76
C SER A 168 7.06 12.66 30.58
N LYS A 169 7.98 11.69 30.54
CA LYS A 169 9.30 11.81 31.18
C LYS A 169 10.12 12.95 30.58
N ALA A 170 10.17 13.05 29.25
CA ALA A 170 10.85 14.15 28.56
C ALA A 170 10.23 15.51 28.91
N TYR A 171 8.89 15.58 28.92
CA TYR A 171 8.19 16.81 29.27
C TYR A 171 8.45 17.25 30.71
N SER A 172 8.52 16.32 31.67
CA SER A 172 8.89 16.62 33.07
C SER A 172 10.28 17.27 33.17
N ARG A 173 11.26 16.81 32.38
CA ARG A 173 12.59 17.47 32.30
C ARG A 173 12.52 18.84 31.63
N GLY A 174 11.67 19.00 30.61
CA GLY A 174 11.38 20.30 30.00
C GLY A 174 10.82 21.31 30.99
N LEU A 175 9.89 20.90 31.84
CA LEU A 175 9.30 21.75 32.87
C LEU A 175 10.31 22.14 33.97
N GLU A 176 11.19 21.22 34.36
CA GLU A 176 12.25 21.51 35.34
C GLU A 176 13.25 22.53 34.79
N LYS A 177 13.70 22.36 33.54
CA LYS A 177 14.58 23.36 32.89
C LYS A 177 13.92 24.73 32.76
N ALA A 178 12.60 24.78 32.56
CA ALA A 178 11.81 26.01 32.52
C ALA A 178 11.53 26.61 33.91
N GLY A 179 11.97 25.96 35.01
CA GLY A 179 11.74 26.44 36.38
C GLY A 179 10.32 26.23 36.90
N LEU A 180 9.51 25.39 36.24
CA LEU A 180 8.12 25.09 36.62
C LEU A 180 8.01 23.90 37.58
N LEU A 181 9.05 23.06 37.61
CA LEU A 181 9.25 22.00 38.58
C LEU A 181 10.57 22.21 39.30
N THR A 182 10.58 21.94 40.60
CA THR A 182 11.84 21.74 41.32
C THR A 182 12.47 20.40 40.91
N LYS A 183 13.78 20.28 41.15
CA LYS A 183 14.52 19.02 40.91
C LYS A 183 13.86 17.81 41.58
N ALA A 184 13.38 17.99 42.80
CA ALA A 184 12.72 16.95 43.61
C ALA A 184 11.34 16.56 43.06
N GLU A 185 10.51 17.54 42.66
CA GLU A 185 9.21 17.27 42.02
C GLU A 185 9.38 16.52 40.69
N ARG A 186 10.37 16.92 39.89
CA ARG A 186 10.73 16.23 38.66
C ARG A 186 11.18 14.79 38.93
N ASP A 187 12.01 14.54 39.93
CA ASP A 187 12.42 13.16 40.30
C ASP A 187 11.23 12.32 40.78
N GLN A 188 10.32 12.93 41.55
CA GLN A 188 9.09 12.27 42.00
C GLN A 188 8.20 11.86 40.82
N ILE A 189 8.03 12.75 39.84
CA ILE A 189 7.26 12.44 38.61
C ILE A 189 7.94 11.34 37.81
N LEU A 190 9.26 11.43 37.57
CA LEU A 190 9.99 10.41 36.82
C LEU A 190 9.84 9.02 37.45
N HIS A 191 10.02 8.92 38.77
CA HIS A 191 9.88 7.66 39.50
C HIS A 191 8.43 7.13 39.50
N GLY A 192 7.44 8.02 39.60
CA GLY A 192 6.03 7.65 39.44
C GLY A 192 5.73 7.08 38.05
N LEU A 193 6.25 7.74 37.00
CA LEU A 193 6.11 7.28 35.61
C LEU A 193 6.82 5.94 35.35
N ASP A 194 7.97 5.68 35.99
CA ASP A 194 8.62 4.36 35.95
C ASP A 194 7.71 3.26 36.49
N LYS A 195 7.04 3.49 37.62
CA LYS A 195 6.07 2.54 38.21
C LYS A 195 4.86 2.33 37.31
N VAL A 196 4.32 3.40 36.71
CA VAL A 196 3.22 3.28 35.72
C VAL A 196 3.64 2.39 34.54
N ALA A 197 4.84 2.59 34.00
CA ALA A 197 5.36 1.77 32.91
C ALA A 197 5.55 0.30 33.33
N GLU A 198 6.03 0.06 34.54
CA GLU A 198 6.17 -1.30 35.09
C GLU A 198 4.82 -2.02 35.19
N GLU A 199 3.78 -1.33 35.68
CA GLU A 199 2.43 -1.89 35.78
C GLU A 199 1.84 -2.25 34.41
N TRP A 200 2.06 -1.42 33.40
CA TRP A 200 1.67 -1.74 32.02
C TRP A 200 2.43 -2.94 31.47
N ALA A 201 3.75 -2.98 31.63
CA ALA A 201 4.59 -4.07 31.14
C ALA A 201 4.26 -5.42 31.81
N GLN A 202 3.86 -5.41 33.08
CA GLN A 202 3.47 -6.61 33.84
C GLN A 202 1.99 -6.97 33.67
N GLY A 203 1.19 -6.13 33.01
CA GLY A 203 -0.26 -6.32 32.90
C GLY A 203 -1.01 -6.15 34.23
N THR A 204 -0.41 -5.48 35.21
CA THR A 204 -1.04 -5.21 36.52
C THR A 204 -1.76 -3.86 36.56
N PHE A 205 -1.56 -3.00 35.55
CA PHE A 205 -2.29 -1.74 35.38
C PHE A 205 -3.80 -2.00 35.28
N LYS A 206 -4.58 -1.36 36.15
CA LYS A 206 -6.04 -1.48 36.16
C LYS A 206 -6.67 -0.32 35.40
N LEU A 207 -7.18 -0.61 34.21
CA LEU A 207 -8.01 0.33 33.45
C LEU A 207 -9.30 0.64 34.22
N ASN A 208 -9.63 1.93 34.29
CA ASN A 208 -10.88 2.40 34.86
C ASN A 208 -11.91 2.57 33.72
N PRO A 209 -13.19 2.19 33.89
CA PRO A 209 -14.24 2.50 32.92
C PRO A 209 -14.36 4.00 32.59
N ASN A 210 -13.90 4.87 33.49
CA ASN A 210 -13.88 6.32 33.30
C ASN A 210 -12.61 6.84 32.59
N ASP A 211 -11.64 5.96 32.30
CA ASP A 211 -10.46 6.34 31.51
C ASP A 211 -10.88 6.47 30.04
N GLU A 212 -10.98 7.69 29.55
CA GLU A 212 -11.41 7.96 28.17
C GLU A 212 -10.39 7.48 27.14
N ASP A 213 -9.12 7.79 27.40
CA ASP A 213 -7.97 7.61 26.55
C ASP A 213 -6.73 7.22 27.39
N ILE A 214 -5.68 6.78 26.73
CA ILE A 214 -4.44 6.36 27.40
C ILE A 214 -3.80 7.48 28.23
N HIS A 215 -3.93 8.74 27.78
CA HIS A 215 -3.34 9.88 28.47
C HIS A 215 -4.01 10.10 29.83
N THR A 216 -5.33 9.98 29.89
CA THR A 216 -6.13 10.07 31.12
C THR A 216 -5.82 8.90 32.04
N ALA A 217 -5.71 7.68 31.51
CA ALA A 217 -5.35 6.50 32.30
C ALA A 217 -3.98 6.68 32.98
N ASN A 218 -2.96 7.07 32.22
CA ASN A 218 -1.60 7.25 32.73
C ASN A 218 -1.52 8.39 33.75
N GLU A 219 -2.21 9.51 33.50
CA GLU A 219 -2.22 10.64 34.43
C GLU A 219 -2.99 10.33 35.73
N ARG A 220 -4.13 9.65 35.64
CA ARG A 220 -4.87 9.15 36.81
C ARG A 220 -3.96 8.28 37.65
N ARG A 221 -3.33 7.28 37.02
CA ARG A 221 -2.47 6.34 37.76
C ARG A 221 -1.27 7.04 38.37
N LEU A 222 -0.66 7.99 37.66
CA LEU A 222 0.41 8.80 38.21
C LEU A 222 -0.07 9.58 39.45
N LYS A 223 -1.25 10.22 39.40
CA LYS A 223 -1.84 10.93 40.54
C LYS A 223 -2.08 10.01 41.73
N GLU A 224 -2.55 8.79 41.52
CA GLU A 224 -2.71 7.79 42.59
C GLU A 224 -1.38 7.40 43.26
N LEU A 225 -0.27 7.47 42.52
CA LEU A 225 1.06 7.09 43.02
C LEU A 225 1.81 8.24 43.71
N ILE A 226 1.65 9.49 43.24
CA ILE A 226 2.47 10.62 43.71
C ILE A 226 1.68 11.83 44.22
N GLY A 227 0.34 11.79 44.17
CA GLY A 227 -0.53 12.87 44.62
C GLY A 227 -0.47 14.12 43.74
N GLU A 228 -0.56 15.28 44.37
CA GLU A 228 -0.74 16.58 43.70
C GLU A 228 0.38 16.97 42.73
N THR A 229 1.62 16.51 42.96
CA THR A 229 2.73 16.76 42.04
C THR A 229 2.43 16.24 40.62
N ALA A 230 1.61 15.20 40.47
CA ALA A 230 1.18 14.70 39.16
C ALA A 230 0.44 15.76 38.35
N GLY A 231 -0.39 16.59 38.99
CA GLY A 231 -1.17 17.65 38.34
C GLY A 231 -0.31 18.76 37.74
N LYS A 232 0.98 18.86 38.12
CA LYS A 232 1.94 19.80 37.51
C LYS A 232 2.50 19.31 36.17
N LEU A 233 2.37 18.02 35.84
CA LEU A 233 2.96 17.47 34.62
C LEU A 233 2.27 17.99 33.34
N HIS A 234 0.99 18.33 33.40
CA HIS A 234 0.26 18.85 32.23
C HIS A 234 0.44 20.36 32.02
N THR A 235 1.20 21.06 32.88
CA THR A 235 1.40 22.51 32.79
C THR A 235 1.98 22.92 31.43
N GLY A 236 1.23 23.72 30.66
CA GLY A 236 1.64 24.20 29.32
C GLY A 236 1.60 23.16 28.20
N ARG A 237 1.16 21.93 28.47
CA ARG A 237 0.97 20.86 27.47
C ARG A 237 -0.48 20.82 27.02
N SER A 238 -0.74 20.30 25.82
CA SER A 238 -2.08 19.97 25.37
C SER A 238 -2.16 18.52 24.96
N ARG A 239 -3.37 17.96 24.87
CA ARG A 239 -3.56 16.66 24.22
C ARG A 239 -3.27 16.71 22.73
N ASN A 240 -3.44 17.86 22.08
CA ASN A 240 -3.24 18.00 20.63
C ASN A 240 -1.78 17.76 20.22
N ASP A 241 -0.81 18.35 20.92
CA ASP A 241 0.61 18.13 20.61
C ASP A 241 1.16 16.83 21.25
N GLN A 242 0.60 16.40 22.37
CA GLN A 242 0.94 15.13 23.00
C GLN A 242 0.58 13.92 22.13
N VAL A 243 -0.67 13.81 21.67
CA VAL A 243 -1.13 12.64 20.91
C VAL A 243 -0.36 12.47 19.60
N VAL A 244 0.01 13.58 18.95
CA VAL A 244 0.83 13.55 17.72
C VAL A 244 2.27 13.16 18.03
N THR A 245 2.81 13.57 19.18
CA THR A 245 4.13 13.13 19.66
C THR A 245 4.14 11.61 19.85
N ASP A 246 3.14 11.08 20.53
CA ASP A 246 3.03 9.66 20.86
C ASP A 246 2.85 8.83 19.59
N LEU A 247 1.96 9.25 18.68
CA LEU A 247 1.76 8.56 17.42
C LEU A 247 3.04 8.56 16.55
N ARG A 248 3.76 9.68 16.45
CA ARG A 248 5.03 9.75 15.72
C ARG A 248 6.13 8.90 16.36
N LEU A 249 6.24 8.89 17.70
CA LEU A 249 7.16 8.01 18.42
C LEU A 249 6.86 6.54 18.14
N TRP A 250 5.60 6.15 18.24
CA TRP A 250 5.15 4.78 17.99
C TRP A 250 5.43 4.39 16.54
N MET A 251 5.05 5.24 15.57
CA MET A 251 5.29 4.99 14.15
C MET A 251 6.77 4.92 13.80
N ARG A 252 7.63 5.73 14.43
CA ARG A 252 9.09 5.63 14.24
C ARG A 252 9.61 4.23 14.63
N GLN A 253 9.16 3.69 15.76
CA GLN A 253 9.55 2.35 16.20
C GLN A 253 8.97 1.27 15.28
N THR A 254 7.70 1.38 14.93
CA THR A 254 7.00 0.41 14.08
C THR A 254 7.58 0.38 12.66
N CYS A 255 7.84 1.55 12.06
CA CYS A 255 8.45 1.62 10.74
C CYS A 255 9.86 1.01 10.73
N SER A 256 10.63 1.15 11.81
CA SER A 256 11.94 0.49 11.93
C SER A 256 11.82 -1.04 11.91
N LYS A 257 10.85 -1.59 12.65
CA LYS A 257 10.52 -3.03 12.61
C LYS A 257 10.10 -3.47 11.19
N LEU A 258 9.27 -2.70 10.52
CA LEU A 258 8.82 -2.98 9.15
C LEU A 258 9.97 -2.93 8.14
N CYS A 259 10.93 -2.00 8.27
CA CYS A 259 12.15 -1.99 7.46
C CYS A 259 12.92 -3.31 7.62
N ALA A 260 13.13 -3.77 8.85
CA ALA A 260 13.86 -5.01 9.11
C ALA A 260 13.15 -6.23 8.49
N LEU A 261 11.82 -6.33 8.64
CA LEU A 261 11.03 -7.41 8.04
C LEU A 261 11.07 -7.38 6.51
N LEU A 262 11.01 -6.19 5.92
CA LEU A 262 11.08 -6.02 4.47
C LEU A 262 12.47 -6.36 3.92
N TRP A 263 13.53 -5.93 4.59
CA TRP A 263 14.90 -6.31 4.22
C TRP A 263 15.13 -7.81 4.31
N GLU A 264 14.58 -8.47 5.32
CA GLU A 264 14.68 -9.92 5.46
C GLU A 264 13.98 -10.67 4.32
N LEU A 265 12.80 -10.20 3.90
CA LEU A 265 12.12 -10.72 2.72
C LEU A 265 12.98 -10.56 1.45
N ILE A 266 13.49 -9.35 1.19
CA ILE A 266 14.31 -9.05 0.01
C ILE A 266 15.58 -9.90 0.02
N ARG A 267 16.27 -9.99 1.16
CA ARG A 267 17.47 -10.81 1.31
C ARG A 267 17.19 -12.27 1.01
N THR A 268 16.11 -12.83 1.56
CA THR A 268 15.69 -14.21 1.32
C THR A 268 15.42 -14.47 -0.17
N MET A 269 14.74 -13.54 -0.85
CA MET A 269 14.49 -13.62 -2.29
C MET A 269 15.79 -13.61 -3.10
N VAL A 270 16.74 -12.72 -2.77
CA VAL A 270 18.03 -12.61 -3.46
C VAL A 270 18.89 -13.84 -3.24
N ASP A 271 18.97 -14.36 -2.02
CA ASP A 271 19.74 -15.55 -1.70
C ASP A 271 19.19 -16.79 -2.43
N ARG A 272 17.85 -16.91 -2.51
CA ARG A 272 17.19 -17.96 -3.29
C ARG A 272 17.44 -17.80 -4.80
N ALA A 273 17.39 -16.57 -5.30
CA ALA A 273 17.70 -16.28 -6.70
C ALA A 273 19.15 -16.66 -7.07
N GLU A 274 20.12 -16.43 -6.18
CA GLU A 274 21.50 -16.87 -6.38
C GLU A 274 21.61 -18.40 -6.43
N ALA A 275 20.98 -19.09 -5.49
CA ALA A 275 21.01 -20.56 -5.40
C ALA A 275 20.33 -21.26 -6.58
N GLU A 276 19.30 -20.63 -7.18
CA GLU A 276 18.47 -21.22 -8.23
C GLU A 276 18.72 -20.61 -9.62
N ARG A 277 19.83 -19.86 -9.81
CA ARG A 277 20.14 -19.08 -11.03
C ARG A 277 20.14 -19.87 -12.32
N ASP A 278 20.38 -21.18 -12.27
CA ASP A 278 20.47 -22.05 -13.44
C ASP A 278 19.12 -22.65 -13.87
N ILE A 279 18.02 -22.35 -13.16
CA ILE A 279 16.68 -22.84 -13.51
C ILE A 279 16.00 -21.96 -14.54
N LEU A 280 15.48 -22.60 -15.59
CA LEU A 280 14.71 -21.97 -16.66
C LEU A 280 13.24 -22.31 -16.53
N PHE A 281 12.39 -21.34 -16.88
CA PHE A 281 10.93 -21.52 -16.99
C PHE A 281 10.38 -20.52 -18.03
N PRO A 282 9.13 -20.68 -18.50
CA PRO A 282 8.56 -19.74 -19.45
C PRO A 282 8.31 -18.37 -18.82
N GLY A 283 8.74 -17.31 -19.52
CA GLY A 283 8.33 -15.93 -19.25
C GLY A 283 6.97 -15.65 -19.88
N TYR A 284 6.18 -14.79 -19.24
CA TYR A 284 4.79 -14.54 -19.62
C TYR A 284 4.51 -13.08 -19.95
N THR A 285 3.73 -12.86 -21.00
CA THR A 285 3.03 -11.60 -21.28
C THR A 285 1.59 -11.94 -21.63
N HIS A 286 0.61 -11.21 -21.07
CA HIS A 286 -0.82 -11.57 -21.19
C HIS A 286 -1.15 -13.01 -20.76
N LEU A 287 -0.35 -13.57 -19.84
CA LEU A 287 -0.41 -14.97 -19.42
C LEU A 287 -0.18 -16.00 -20.55
N GLN A 288 0.35 -15.55 -21.70
CA GLN A 288 0.82 -16.40 -22.77
C GLN A 288 2.34 -16.61 -22.64
N ARG A 289 2.79 -17.81 -23.00
CA ARG A 289 4.22 -18.15 -23.03
C ARG A 289 4.90 -17.27 -24.09
N ALA A 290 5.90 -16.51 -23.68
CA ALA A 290 6.60 -15.57 -24.55
C ALA A 290 8.01 -16.08 -24.93
N GLN A 291 8.90 -16.16 -23.96
CA GLN A 291 10.31 -16.56 -24.15
C GLN A 291 10.81 -17.31 -22.90
N PRO A 292 11.77 -18.23 -23.00
CA PRO A 292 12.41 -18.80 -21.82
C PRO A 292 13.09 -17.68 -21.02
N ILE A 293 13.00 -17.75 -19.69
CA ILE A 293 13.72 -16.88 -18.76
C ILE A 293 14.27 -17.69 -17.60
N ARG A 294 15.25 -17.14 -16.89
CA ARG A 294 15.70 -17.70 -15.61
C ARG A 294 14.65 -17.47 -14.53
N TRP A 295 14.32 -18.50 -13.76
CA TRP A 295 13.43 -18.40 -12.60
C TRP A 295 13.92 -17.34 -11.60
N SER A 296 15.24 -17.25 -11.38
CA SER A 296 15.85 -16.21 -10.56
C SER A 296 15.60 -14.79 -11.08
N HIS A 297 15.41 -14.62 -12.39
CA HIS A 297 15.03 -13.32 -12.96
C HIS A 297 13.63 -12.90 -12.52
N TRP A 298 12.68 -13.85 -12.48
CA TRP A 298 11.34 -13.61 -11.94
C TRP A 298 11.40 -13.26 -10.44
N ILE A 299 12.18 -13.99 -9.63
CA ILE A 299 12.34 -13.67 -8.19
C ILE A 299 12.90 -12.24 -8.03
N LEU A 300 13.98 -11.91 -8.74
CA LEU A 300 14.61 -10.60 -8.65
C LEU A 300 13.69 -9.47 -9.12
N SER A 301 12.78 -9.73 -10.06
CA SER A 301 11.82 -8.72 -10.51
C SER A 301 10.93 -8.21 -9.37
N HIS A 302 10.50 -9.12 -8.47
CA HIS A 302 9.72 -8.78 -7.28
C HIS A 302 10.60 -8.19 -6.18
N ALA A 303 11.81 -8.72 -5.97
CA ALA A 303 12.76 -8.17 -5.00
C ALA A 303 13.12 -6.71 -5.30
N VAL A 304 13.35 -6.37 -6.58
CA VAL A 304 13.66 -5.00 -7.02
C VAL A 304 12.47 -4.07 -6.79
N ALA A 305 11.22 -4.52 -6.94
CA ALA A 305 10.07 -3.71 -6.56
C ALA A 305 10.05 -3.39 -5.06
N LEU A 306 10.30 -4.39 -4.22
CA LEU A 306 10.34 -4.25 -2.77
C LEU A 306 11.52 -3.38 -2.28
N THR A 307 12.65 -3.32 -3.00
CA THR A 307 13.72 -2.36 -2.65
C THR A 307 13.28 -0.90 -2.79
N ARG A 308 12.38 -0.59 -3.73
CA ARG A 308 11.78 0.75 -3.85
C ARG A 308 10.78 1.02 -2.73
N ASP A 309 10.04 0.01 -2.29
CA ASP A 309 9.17 0.15 -1.12
C ASP A 309 9.99 0.38 0.15
N SER A 310 11.14 -0.28 0.26
CA SER A 310 12.08 -0.06 1.36
C SER A 310 12.65 1.36 1.35
N GLU A 311 13.09 1.85 0.19
CA GLU A 311 13.55 3.22 0.00
C GLU A 311 12.48 4.24 0.42
N ARG A 312 11.24 4.06 -0.06
CA ARG A 312 10.11 4.92 0.31
C ARG A 312 9.85 4.92 1.82
N LEU A 313 9.93 3.76 2.48
CA LEU A 313 9.72 3.69 3.93
C LEU A 313 10.77 4.52 4.69
N LEU A 314 12.04 4.45 4.26
CA LEU A 314 13.11 5.26 4.86
C LEU A 314 12.88 6.76 4.65
N GLU A 315 12.35 7.17 3.50
CA GLU A 315 11.97 8.57 3.25
C GLU A 315 10.82 9.02 4.15
N VAL A 316 9.78 8.19 4.31
CA VAL A 316 8.65 8.47 5.20
C VAL A 316 9.12 8.58 6.66
N GLN A 317 10.03 7.71 7.10
CA GLN A 317 10.60 7.77 8.45
C GLN A 317 11.28 9.10 8.76
N LYS A 318 11.97 9.71 7.78
CA LYS A 318 12.59 11.04 7.97
C LYS A 318 11.54 12.09 8.32
N ARG A 319 10.38 12.07 7.65
CA ARG A 319 9.28 13.01 7.91
C ARG A 319 8.48 12.67 9.16
N ILE A 320 8.39 11.40 9.56
CA ILE A 320 7.86 10.99 10.87
C ILE A 320 8.75 11.52 12.01
N ASN A 321 10.07 11.54 11.82
CA ASN A 321 11.05 11.90 12.85
C ASN A 321 11.22 13.41 13.07
N VAL A 322 10.10 14.14 13.15
CA VAL A 322 10.01 15.56 13.52
C VAL A 322 9.13 15.71 14.77
N LEU A 323 9.65 16.38 15.80
CA LEU A 323 9.08 16.51 17.14
C LEU A 323 7.95 17.58 17.15
N PRO A 324 6.69 17.25 17.52
CA PRO A 324 5.60 18.22 17.63
C PRO A 324 5.35 18.75 19.06
N LEU A 325 5.75 18.04 20.12
CA LEU A 325 5.65 18.45 21.53
C LEU A 325 6.20 19.86 21.77
N GLY A 326 5.47 20.65 22.57
CA GLY A 326 5.73 22.07 22.80
C GLY A 326 4.96 22.99 21.84
N SER A 327 4.10 22.42 20.98
CA SER A 327 3.16 23.18 20.14
C SER A 327 1.88 23.56 20.88
N GLY A 328 1.66 22.99 22.08
CA GLY A 328 0.47 23.24 22.88
C GLY A 328 -0.80 22.86 22.14
N ALA A 329 -1.90 23.57 22.39
CA ALA A 329 -3.18 23.26 21.75
C ALA A 329 -3.24 23.72 20.28
N ILE A 330 -2.54 24.81 19.94
CA ILE A 330 -2.60 25.48 18.63
C ILE A 330 -1.49 26.53 18.44
N ALA A 331 -1.18 27.33 19.46
CA ALA A 331 -0.38 28.56 19.33
C ALA A 331 1.06 28.45 19.88
N GLY A 332 1.52 27.26 20.24
CA GLY A 332 2.79 27.04 20.91
C GLY A 332 2.66 26.95 22.43
N ASN A 333 3.76 26.59 23.09
CA ASN A 333 3.86 26.57 24.54
C ASN A 333 4.05 27.99 25.10
N PRO A 334 3.19 28.46 26.03
CA PRO A 334 3.26 29.83 26.54
C PRO A 334 4.26 30.02 27.69
N LEU A 335 4.93 28.96 28.14
CA LEU A 335 5.76 28.95 29.36
C LEU A 335 7.25 28.78 29.07
N GLY A 336 7.65 28.93 27.80
CA GLY A 336 9.07 28.94 27.40
C GLY A 336 9.79 27.60 27.59
N VAL A 337 9.08 26.46 27.51
CA VAL A 337 9.75 25.15 27.51
C VAL A 337 10.67 25.03 26.29
N ASP A 338 11.88 24.49 26.51
CA ASP A 338 12.87 24.35 25.45
C ASP A 338 12.53 23.16 24.53
N ARG A 339 12.11 23.44 23.30
CA ARG A 339 11.76 22.40 22.33
C ARG A 339 12.97 21.62 21.80
N GLU A 340 14.17 22.20 21.81
CA GLU A 340 15.39 21.49 21.42
C GLU A 340 15.83 20.49 22.49
N LEU A 341 15.62 20.82 23.77
CA LEU A 341 15.75 19.83 24.84
C LEU A 341 14.77 18.67 24.61
N LEU A 342 13.49 18.94 24.39
CA LEU A 342 12.47 17.90 24.19
C LEU A 342 12.80 17.02 22.97
N ARG A 343 13.28 17.63 21.88
CA ARG A 343 13.76 16.93 20.69
C ARG A 343 14.91 15.99 21.01
N ALA A 344 15.88 16.46 21.82
CA ALA A 344 17.02 15.65 22.26
C ALA A 344 16.58 14.48 23.14
N GLU A 345 15.78 14.74 24.15
CA GLU A 345 15.27 13.73 25.10
C GLU A 345 14.52 12.59 24.39
N LEU A 346 13.74 12.91 23.36
CA LEU A 346 12.96 11.94 22.58
C LEU A 346 13.66 11.45 21.31
N ASN A 347 14.91 11.88 21.09
CA ASN A 347 15.76 11.53 19.94
C ASN A 347 15.12 11.78 18.57
N PHE A 348 14.36 12.87 18.44
CA PHE A 348 13.81 13.29 17.15
C PHE A 348 14.86 13.98 16.27
N GLY A 349 14.71 13.96 14.96
CA GLY A 349 15.68 14.55 14.03
C GLY A 349 15.61 16.09 13.96
N ALA A 350 14.42 16.65 14.17
CA ALA A 350 14.16 18.09 14.15
C ALA A 350 12.90 18.42 14.97
N ILE A 351 12.60 19.70 15.16
CA ILE A 351 11.33 20.19 15.69
C ILE A 351 10.41 20.66 14.56
N THR A 352 9.09 20.58 14.77
CA THR A 352 8.11 21.18 13.86
C THR A 352 8.25 22.71 13.82
N LEU A 353 8.06 23.29 12.63
CA LEU A 353 8.26 24.72 12.41
C LEU A 353 7.07 25.59 12.85
N ASN A 354 5.85 25.03 12.82
CA ASN A 354 4.63 25.76 13.10
C ASN A 354 3.71 24.93 14.00
N SER A 355 3.15 25.55 15.04
CA SER A 355 2.33 24.86 16.04
C SER A 355 0.95 24.48 15.53
N MET A 356 0.35 25.30 14.65
CA MET A 356 -0.95 24.99 14.05
C MET A 356 -0.80 23.73 13.20
N ASP A 357 0.15 23.77 12.27
CA ASP A 357 0.51 22.62 11.43
C ASP A 357 0.79 21.36 12.26
N ALA A 358 1.70 21.43 13.24
CA ALA A 358 2.12 20.30 14.07
C ALA A 358 0.98 19.60 14.84
N THR A 359 -0.13 20.31 15.07
CA THR A 359 -1.29 19.79 15.81
C THR A 359 -2.41 19.33 14.88
N SER A 360 -2.48 19.86 13.66
CA SER A 360 -3.53 19.53 12.68
C SER A 360 -3.12 18.53 11.60
N GLU A 361 -1.86 18.51 11.16
CA GLU A 361 -1.44 17.68 10.02
C GLU A 361 -1.39 16.19 10.38
N ARG A 362 -1.69 15.33 9.40
CA ARG A 362 -1.56 13.86 9.47
C ARG A 362 -0.94 13.30 8.19
N ASP A 363 -0.11 14.09 7.53
CA ASP A 363 0.54 13.72 6.27
C ASP A 363 1.44 12.50 6.48
N PHE A 364 2.15 12.44 7.62
CA PHE A 364 2.97 11.29 7.98
C PHE A 364 2.18 9.98 8.09
N VAL A 365 0.89 10.06 8.45
CA VAL A 365 -0.01 8.91 8.47
C VAL A 365 -0.46 8.54 7.06
N ALA A 366 -0.91 9.53 6.27
CA ALA A 366 -1.33 9.30 4.90
C ALA A 366 -0.20 8.73 4.03
N GLU A 367 1.02 9.24 4.16
CA GLU A 367 2.20 8.72 3.48
C GLU A 367 2.52 7.28 3.87
N PHE A 368 2.43 6.94 5.16
CA PHE A 368 2.62 5.57 5.63
C PHE A 368 1.57 4.61 5.05
N LEU A 369 0.29 5.01 5.05
CA LEU A 369 -0.79 4.19 4.48
C LEU A 369 -0.65 4.02 2.96
N PHE A 370 -0.20 5.05 2.26
CA PHE A 370 0.10 4.96 0.82
C PHE A 370 1.28 4.02 0.56
N TRP A 371 2.38 4.16 1.32
CA TRP A 371 3.51 3.24 1.25
C TRP A 371 3.07 1.79 1.42
N ALA A 372 2.29 1.50 2.47
CA ALA A 372 1.79 0.17 2.76
C ALA A 372 0.90 -0.36 1.62
N SER A 373 0.04 0.50 1.05
CA SER A 373 -0.84 0.16 -0.08
C SER A 373 -0.05 -0.22 -1.34
N LEU A 374 1.01 0.52 -1.65
CA LEU A 374 1.86 0.23 -2.80
C LEU A 374 2.68 -1.05 -2.58
N CYS A 375 3.24 -1.24 -1.39
CA CYS A 375 3.94 -2.47 -1.04
C CYS A 375 3.01 -3.70 -1.14
N MET A 376 1.76 -3.58 -0.66
CA MET A 376 0.76 -4.64 -0.80
C MET A 376 0.35 -4.90 -2.26
N THR A 377 0.45 -3.92 -3.14
CA THR A 377 0.23 -4.10 -4.59
C THR A 377 1.34 -4.96 -5.21
N HIS A 378 2.59 -4.78 -4.79
CA HIS A 378 3.68 -5.64 -5.24
C HIS A 378 3.55 -7.07 -4.68
N LEU A 379 3.21 -7.20 -3.39
CA LEU A 379 3.00 -8.51 -2.77
C LEU A 379 1.79 -9.25 -3.34
N SER A 380 0.71 -8.55 -3.69
CA SER A 380 -0.46 -9.17 -4.32
C SER A 380 -0.13 -9.71 -5.72
N ARG A 381 0.74 -9.02 -6.47
CA ARG A 381 1.25 -9.51 -7.77
C ARG A 381 2.09 -10.78 -7.61
N MET A 382 3.01 -10.81 -6.64
CA MET A 382 3.77 -12.02 -6.34
C MET A 382 2.86 -13.17 -5.91
N SER A 383 1.84 -12.89 -5.09
CA SER A 383 0.83 -13.88 -4.71
C SER A 383 0.07 -14.42 -5.91
N GLU A 384 -0.35 -13.57 -6.85
CA GLU A 384 -1.03 -13.99 -8.08
C GLU A 384 -0.19 -15.00 -8.87
N ASP A 385 1.07 -14.65 -9.13
CA ASP A 385 2.02 -15.50 -9.84
C ASP A 385 2.16 -16.85 -9.15
N LEU A 386 2.41 -16.88 -7.83
CA LEU A 386 2.62 -18.11 -7.09
C LEU A 386 1.35 -18.96 -6.92
N ILE A 387 0.17 -18.34 -6.82
CA ILE A 387 -1.12 -19.04 -6.84
C ILE A 387 -1.27 -19.76 -8.17
N LEU A 388 -1.02 -19.05 -9.28
CA LEU A 388 -1.14 -19.62 -10.61
C LEU A 388 -0.11 -20.74 -10.85
N TYR A 389 1.14 -20.52 -10.45
CA TYR A 389 2.23 -21.49 -10.58
C TYR A 389 2.02 -22.75 -9.72
N GLY A 390 1.22 -22.66 -8.65
CA GLY A 390 0.85 -23.77 -7.77
C GLY A 390 -0.35 -24.59 -8.23
N THR A 391 -1.05 -24.17 -9.30
CA THR A 391 -2.16 -24.93 -9.90
C THR A 391 -1.68 -26.26 -10.49
N LYS A 392 -2.59 -27.20 -10.76
CA LYS A 392 -2.21 -28.46 -11.41
C LYS A 392 -1.82 -28.25 -12.87
N GLU A 393 -2.45 -27.28 -13.52
CA GLU A 393 -2.24 -26.91 -14.92
C GLU A 393 -0.82 -26.38 -15.16
N PHE A 394 -0.25 -25.63 -14.21
CA PHE A 394 1.12 -25.14 -14.28
C PHE A 394 2.09 -26.10 -13.57
N SER A 395 1.81 -26.46 -12.33
CA SER A 395 2.64 -27.33 -11.47
C SER A 395 4.12 -26.92 -11.44
N PHE A 396 4.41 -25.61 -11.40
CA PHE A 396 5.78 -25.10 -11.33
C PHE A 396 6.28 -25.05 -9.89
N VAL A 397 5.39 -24.74 -8.95
CA VAL A 397 5.75 -24.61 -7.53
C VAL A 397 4.84 -25.46 -6.66
N GLN A 398 5.35 -25.84 -5.49
CA GLN A 398 4.56 -26.45 -4.43
C GLN A 398 4.86 -25.75 -3.11
N LEU A 399 3.81 -25.26 -2.46
CA LEU A 399 3.91 -24.66 -1.14
C LEU A 399 4.19 -25.73 -0.08
N SER A 400 4.95 -25.33 0.94
CA SER A 400 5.14 -26.15 2.14
C SER A 400 3.84 -26.27 2.93
N ASP A 401 3.72 -27.34 3.73
CA ASP A 401 2.52 -27.60 4.53
C ASP A 401 2.27 -26.50 5.57
N ALA A 402 3.33 -25.83 6.05
CA ALA A 402 3.22 -24.73 7.01
C ALA A 402 2.49 -23.49 6.45
N TYR A 403 2.47 -23.32 5.13
CA TYR A 403 1.88 -22.16 4.46
C TYR A 403 0.80 -22.54 3.43
N SER A 404 0.30 -23.76 3.48
CA SER A 404 -0.82 -24.22 2.66
C SER A 404 -1.82 -25.02 3.50
N THR A 405 -3.07 -25.09 3.06
CA THR A 405 -4.04 -26.01 3.65
C THR A 405 -4.32 -27.17 2.71
N GLY A 406 -4.62 -28.34 3.28
CA GLY A 406 -4.92 -29.56 2.53
C GLY A 406 -6.40 -29.93 2.58
N SER A 407 -6.82 -30.81 1.69
CA SER A 407 -8.10 -31.52 1.82
C SER A 407 -7.90 -32.83 2.58
N SER A 408 -8.79 -33.13 3.54
CA SER A 408 -8.78 -34.42 4.24
C SER A 408 -9.06 -35.64 3.33
N LEU A 409 -9.67 -35.41 2.15
CA LEU A 409 -10.01 -36.46 1.17
C LEU A 409 -9.01 -36.53 0.01
N MET A 410 -8.32 -35.43 -0.32
CA MET A 410 -7.45 -35.31 -1.49
C MET A 410 -6.04 -34.88 -1.07
N PRO A 411 -5.13 -35.83 -0.76
CA PRO A 411 -3.81 -35.52 -0.20
C PRO A 411 -2.90 -34.72 -1.16
N GLN A 412 -3.18 -34.75 -2.46
CA GLN A 412 -2.44 -34.00 -3.49
C GLN A 412 -2.88 -32.54 -3.65
N LYS A 413 -4.00 -32.14 -3.04
CA LYS A 413 -4.59 -30.80 -3.17
C LYS A 413 -4.05 -29.91 -2.04
N LYS A 414 -3.21 -28.95 -2.40
CA LYS A 414 -2.72 -27.88 -1.51
C LYS A 414 -3.32 -26.55 -1.95
N ASN A 415 -4.04 -25.91 -1.05
CA ASN A 415 -4.64 -24.59 -1.28
C ASN A 415 -3.62 -23.50 -0.89
N PRO A 416 -3.45 -22.45 -1.71
CA PRO A 416 -2.50 -21.38 -1.45
C PRO A 416 -3.04 -20.31 -0.49
N ASP A 417 -3.65 -20.71 0.63
CA ASP A 417 -4.35 -19.82 1.58
C ASP A 417 -3.47 -18.64 2.04
N SER A 418 -2.19 -18.88 2.30
CA SER A 418 -1.24 -17.82 2.67
C SER A 418 -1.14 -16.73 1.60
N LEU A 419 -1.03 -17.12 0.34
CA LEU A 419 -0.94 -16.20 -0.81
C LEU A 419 -2.27 -15.49 -1.07
N GLU A 420 -3.39 -16.20 -0.95
CA GLU A 420 -4.73 -15.62 -1.09
C GLU A 420 -5.01 -14.60 0.00
N LEU A 421 -4.60 -14.88 1.24
CA LEU A 421 -4.69 -13.95 2.36
C LEU A 421 -3.83 -12.71 2.10
N ILE A 422 -2.57 -12.85 1.66
CA ILE A 422 -1.72 -11.72 1.27
C ILE A 422 -2.42 -10.86 0.20
N ARG A 423 -2.93 -11.49 -0.87
CA ARG A 423 -3.64 -10.79 -1.95
C ARG A 423 -4.88 -10.04 -1.44
N SER A 424 -5.68 -10.66 -0.57
CA SER A 424 -6.89 -10.04 -0.01
C SER A 424 -6.59 -8.83 0.88
N LYS A 425 -5.46 -8.85 1.60
CA LYS A 425 -5.08 -7.76 2.50
C LYS A 425 -4.70 -6.48 1.76
N ALA A 426 -4.37 -6.54 0.47
CA ALA A 426 -4.12 -5.35 -0.34
C ALA A 426 -5.35 -4.42 -0.38
N GLY A 427 -6.56 -4.97 -0.53
CA GLY A 427 -7.80 -4.18 -0.50
C GLY A 427 -8.08 -3.57 0.87
N ARG A 428 -7.78 -4.29 1.96
CA ARG A 428 -7.92 -3.81 3.35
C ARG A 428 -7.03 -2.60 3.61
N VAL A 429 -5.75 -2.69 3.27
CA VAL A 429 -4.77 -1.61 3.48
C VAL A 429 -5.10 -0.39 2.62
N PHE A 430 -5.40 -0.58 1.34
CA PHE A 430 -5.81 0.53 0.46
C PHE A 430 -7.08 1.22 0.96
N GLY A 431 -8.06 0.46 1.47
CA GLY A 431 -9.28 1.01 2.05
C GLY A 431 -9.02 1.97 3.22
N ARG A 432 -8.04 1.68 4.08
CA ARG A 432 -7.64 2.59 5.18
C ARG A 432 -6.97 3.85 4.66
N CYS A 433 -6.12 3.73 3.63
CA CYS A 433 -5.53 4.90 2.97
C CYS A 433 -6.61 5.83 2.38
N ALA A 434 -7.57 5.26 1.63
CA ALA A 434 -8.65 6.01 1.03
C ALA A 434 -9.57 6.65 2.10
N GLY A 435 -9.88 5.90 3.16
CA GLY A 435 -10.68 6.36 4.29
C GLY A 435 -10.05 7.57 4.98
N LEU A 436 -8.77 7.49 5.33
CA LEU A 436 -8.07 8.59 5.99
C LEU A 436 -8.02 9.84 5.11
N LEU A 437 -7.68 9.70 3.82
CA LEU A 437 -7.65 10.85 2.90
C LEU A 437 -9.02 11.54 2.81
N MET A 438 -10.11 10.76 2.87
CA MET A 438 -11.46 11.33 2.90
C MET A 438 -11.76 12.05 4.22
N THR A 439 -11.32 11.52 5.36
CA THR A 439 -11.43 12.20 6.67
C THR A 439 -10.68 13.53 6.69
N LEU A 440 -9.48 13.59 6.11
CA LEU A 440 -8.66 14.81 6.09
C LEU A 440 -9.20 15.89 5.13
N LYS A 441 -9.94 15.48 4.10
CA LYS A 441 -10.36 16.38 3.03
C LYS A 441 -11.29 17.49 3.56
N GLY A 442 -10.87 18.73 3.40
CA GLY A 442 -11.70 19.91 3.67
C GLY A 442 -11.92 20.21 5.16
N LEU A 443 -11.14 19.61 6.05
CA LEU A 443 -11.13 20.01 7.46
C LEU A 443 -10.68 21.48 7.57
N PRO A 444 -11.38 22.31 8.35
CA PRO A 444 -10.91 23.66 8.65
C PRO A 444 -9.69 23.59 9.56
N SER A 445 -8.83 24.60 9.56
CA SER A 445 -7.80 24.70 10.61
C SER A 445 -8.47 24.89 11.98
N THR A 446 -7.94 24.33 13.08
CA THR A 446 -6.65 23.61 13.22
C THR A 446 -6.86 22.15 13.64
N TYR A 447 -6.88 21.83 14.95
CA TYR A 447 -7.21 20.49 15.41
C TYR A 447 -8.73 20.31 15.42
N ASN A 448 -9.19 19.20 14.83
CA ASN A 448 -10.58 18.77 14.84
C ASN A 448 -10.65 17.33 15.34
N LYS A 449 -11.78 16.96 15.98
CA LYS A 449 -11.95 15.64 16.59
C LYS A 449 -11.92 14.51 15.56
N ASP A 450 -12.21 14.82 14.30
CA ASP A 450 -12.03 13.95 13.12
C ASP A 450 -10.62 13.33 13.06
N LEU A 451 -9.59 14.05 13.54
CA LEU A 451 -8.20 13.57 13.59
C LEU A 451 -7.99 12.43 14.60
N GLN A 452 -9.01 11.98 15.33
CA GLN A 452 -8.94 10.82 16.21
C GLN A 452 -8.89 9.49 15.44
N GLU A 453 -9.43 9.45 14.21
CA GLU A 453 -9.52 8.27 13.32
C GLU A 453 -8.16 7.77 12.78
N ASP A 454 -7.09 8.55 12.94
CA ASP A 454 -5.75 8.23 12.44
C ASP A 454 -5.16 6.94 13.06
N LYS A 455 -5.37 6.72 14.36
CA LYS A 455 -4.75 5.66 15.17
C LYS A 455 -5.18 4.28 14.73
N GLU A 456 -6.48 4.03 14.64
CA GLU A 456 -7.01 2.72 14.24
C GLU A 456 -6.53 2.35 12.83
N ALA A 457 -6.38 3.33 11.92
CA ALA A 457 -5.87 3.08 10.58
C ALA A 457 -4.40 2.67 10.61
N VAL A 458 -3.58 3.37 11.38
CA VAL A 458 -2.15 3.05 11.55
C VAL A 458 -1.95 1.69 12.17
N PHE A 459 -2.64 1.39 13.29
CA PHE A 459 -2.42 0.15 14.04
C PHE A 459 -2.78 -1.08 13.20
N GLU A 460 -3.97 -1.08 12.60
CA GLU A 460 -4.42 -2.18 11.77
C GLU A 460 -3.50 -2.45 10.57
N VAL A 461 -3.06 -1.39 9.89
CA VAL A 461 -2.15 -1.52 8.74
C VAL A 461 -0.77 -1.99 9.19
N SER A 462 -0.27 -1.50 10.32
CA SER A 462 1.02 -1.91 10.86
C SER A 462 1.06 -3.41 11.21
N ASP A 463 0.01 -3.91 11.85
CA ASP A 463 -0.13 -5.34 12.18
C ASP A 463 -0.26 -6.18 10.91
N THR A 464 -1.07 -5.72 9.95
CA THR A 464 -1.25 -6.38 8.65
C THR A 464 0.08 -6.48 7.90
N MET A 465 0.83 -5.39 7.78
CA MET A 465 2.12 -5.37 7.09
C MET A 465 3.13 -6.28 7.79
N SER A 466 3.20 -6.24 9.12
CA SER A 466 4.12 -7.09 9.89
C SER A 466 3.84 -8.58 9.67
N ALA A 467 2.58 -8.98 9.72
CA ALA A 467 2.18 -10.37 9.48
C ALA A 467 2.43 -10.79 8.03
N VAL A 468 2.03 -9.98 7.06
CA VAL A 468 2.16 -10.27 5.63
C VAL A 468 3.63 -10.41 5.22
N LEU A 469 4.52 -9.52 5.67
CA LEU A 469 5.95 -9.60 5.34
C LEU A 469 6.60 -10.88 5.89
N GLN A 470 6.25 -11.27 7.12
CA GLN A 470 6.75 -12.52 7.71
C GLN A 470 6.21 -13.76 6.99
N VAL A 471 4.91 -13.79 6.67
CA VAL A 471 4.30 -14.91 5.93
C VAL A 471 4.89 -15.00 4.52
N ALA A 472 5.04 -13.88 3.81
CA ALA A 472 5.67 -13.84 2.50
C ALA A 472 7.11 -14.38 2.54
N THR A 473 7.88 -14.01 3.57
CA THR A 473 9.23 -14.51 3.80
C THR A 473 9.24 -16.02 4.00
N GLY A 474 8.33 -16.54 4.82
CA GLY A 474 8.18 -17.98 5.03
C GLY A 474 7.78 -18.75 3.77
N VAL A 475 6.85 -18.20 2.98
CA VAL A 475 6.44 -18.79 1.70
C VAL A 475 7.60 -18.87 0.73
N ILE A 476 8.30 -17.76 0.47
CA ILE A 476 9.41 -17.76 -0.50
C ILE A 476 10.58 -18.63 -0.03
N SER A 477 10.86 -18.65 1.28
CA SER A 477 11.93 -19.44 1.87
C SER A 477 11.70 -20.94 1.76
N THR A 478 10.44 -21.39 1.85
CA THR A 478 10.11 -22.82 1.97
C THR A 478 9.46 -23.43 0.72
N LEU A 479 9.08 -22.63 -0.28
CA LEU A 479 8.47 -23.16 -1.50
C LEU A 479 9.44 -24.07 -2.25
N GLN A 480 8.92 -25.16 -2.80
CA GLN A 480 9.64 -26.07 -3.67
C GLN A 480 9.30 -25.77 -5.13
N ILE A 481 10.30 -25.87 -6.00
CA ILE A 481 10.12 -25.74 -7.46
C ILE A 481 10.18 -27.11 -8.13
N HIS A 482 9.34 -27.31 -9.14
CA HIS A 482 9.35 -28.51 -9.99
C HIS A 482 10.13 -28.21 -11.27
N ARG A 483 11.46 -28.34 -11.19
CA ARG A 483 12.41 -28.02 -12.27
C ARG A 483 12.04 -28.69 -13.60
N GLU A 484 11.61 -29.94 -13.54
CA GLU A 484 11.19 -30.71 -14.72
C GLU A 484 9.95 -30.12 -15.38
N ASN A 485 8.91 -29.80 -14.61
CA ASN A 485 7.68 -29.19 -15.14
C ASN A 485 7.94 -27.80 -15.74
N MET A 486 8.79 -27.00 -15.09
CA MET A 486 9.21 -25.69 -15.60
C MET A 486 9.94 -25.82 -16.95
N ALA A 487 10.84 -26.81 -17.08
CA ALA A 487 11.55 -27.07 -18.34
C ALA A 487 10.62 -27.64 -19.43
N GLN A 488 9.69 -28.54 -19.08
CA GLN A 488 8.72 -29.11 -20.02
C GLN A 488 7.71 -28.08 -20.53
N ALA A 489 7.47 -27.01 -19.78
CA ALA A 489 6.63 -25.91 -20.23
C ALA A 489 7.30 -25.00 -21.27
N LEU A 490 8.60 -25.16 -21.52
CA LEU A 490 9.28 -24.50 -22.63
C LEU A 490 9.01 -25.26 -23.93
N SER A 491 8.56 -24.54 -24.94
CA SER A 491 8.21 -25.11 -26.24
C SER A 491 9.04 -24.49 -27.38
N PRO A 492 9.38 -25.26 -28.44
CA PRO A 492 10.23 -24.76 -29.53
C PRO A 492 9.67 -23.55 -30.29
N ASP A 493 8.36 -23.35 -30.29
CA ASP A 493 7.71 -22.16 -30.87
C ASP A 493 8.17 -20.84 -30.21
N MET A 494 8.53 -20.87 -28.92
CA MET A 494 9.07 -19.72 -28.20
C MET A 494 10.41 -19.23 -28.80
N LEU A 495 11.14 -20.12 -29.50
CA LEU A 495 12.42 -19.84 -30.14
C LEU A 495 12.27 -19.24 -31.55
N ALA A 496 11.05 -19.02 -32.03
CA ALA A 496 10.81 -18.32 -33.30
C ALA A 496 11.41 -16.91 -33.29
N THR A 497 11.39 -16.23 -32.15
CA THR A 497 12.02 -14.90 -32.00
C THR A 497 13.54 -15.00 -32.05
N ASP A 498 14.13 -16.02 -31.46
CA ASP A 498 15.57 -16.28 -31.50
C ASP A 498 16.05 -16.60 -32.92
N LEU A 499 15.23 -17.31 -33.70
CA LEU A 499 15.48 -17.59 -35.11
C LEU A 499 15.53 -16.28 -35.93
N ALA A 500 14.67 -15.31 -35.62
CA ALA A 500 14.75 -13.98 -36.22
C ALA A 500 16.04 -13.25 -35.78
N TYR A 501 16.40 -13.27 -34.49
CA TYR A 501 17.64 -12.64 -34.03
C TYR A 501 18.90 -13.26 -34.62
N TYR A 502 18.91 -14.57 -34.86
CA TYR A 502 19.97 -15.25 -35.59
C TYR A 502 20.19 -14.60 -36.98
N LEU A 503 19.12 -14.39 -37.75
CA LEU A 503 19.21 -13.75 -39.06
C LEU A 503 19.63 -12.28 -38.97
N VAL A 504 19.15 -11.55 -37.94
CA VAL A 504 19.58 -10.16 -37.70
C VAL A 504 21.08 -10.07 -37.46
N ARG A 505 21.64 -11.00 -36.67
CA ARG A 505 23.10 -11.06 -36.43
C ARG A 505 23.90 -11.42 -37.68
N LYS A 506 23.28 -12.08 -38.67
CA LYS A 506 23.84 -12.31 -40.02
C LYS A 506 23.67 -11.10 -40.96
N GLY A 507 23.15 -9.97 -40.48
CA GLY A 507 23.01 -8.72 -41.23
C GLY A 507 21.63 -8.49 -41.86
N MET A 508 20.65 -9.37 -41.64
CA MET A 508 19.30 -9.19 -42.15
C MET A 508 18.54 -8.11 -41.36
N PRO A 509 17.81 -7.17 -42.00
CA PRO A 509 16.93 -6.24 -41.29
C PRO A 509 15.85 -6.97 -40.48
N PHE A 510 15.56 -6.51 -39.26
CA PHE A 510 14.65 -7.20 -38.33
C PHE A 510 13.27 -7.54 -38.92
N ARG A 511 12.65 -6.63 -39.70
CA ARG A 511 11.35 -6.92 -40.33
C ARG A 511 11.41 -8.11 -41.28
N GLN A 512 12.50 -8.24 -42.03
CA GLN A 512 12.71 -9.38 -42.95
C GLN A 512 13.00 -10.66 -42.16
N ALA A 513 13.80 -10.56 -41.10
CA ALA A 513 14.09 -11.69 -40.22
C ALA A 513 12.85 -12.21 -39.50
N HIS A 514 11.97 -11.31 -39.04
CA HIS A 514 10.68 -11.64 -38.45
C HIS A 514 9.73 -12.29 -39.47
N GLU A 515 9.70 -11.79 -40.72
CA GLU A 515 8.94 -12.45 -41.79
C GLU A 515 9.49 -13.86 -42.09
N ALA A 516 10.81 -14.03 -42.11
CA ALA A 516 11.46 -15.32 -42.32
C ALA A 516 11.18 -16.30 -41.17
N SER A 517 11.25 -15.86 -39.90
CA SER A 517 10.89 -16.71 -38.77
C SER A 517 9.39 -17.07 -38.78
N GLY A 518 8.52 -16.13 -39.16
CA GLY A 518 7.09 -16.40 -39.38
C GLY A 518 6.84 -17.46 -40.46
N LYS A 519 7.59 -17.42 -41.57
CA LYS A 519 7.55 -18.48 -42.61
C LYS A 519 8.04 -19.84 -42.08
N ALA A 520 9.04 -19.85 -41.20
CA ALA A 520 9.53 -21.07 -40.59
C ALA A 520 8.48 -21.69 -39.65
N VAL A 521 7.85 -20.87 -38.80
CA VAL A 521 6.73 -21.31 -37.95
C VAL A 521 5.59 -21.88 -38.81
N PHE A 522 5.17 -21.15 -39.84
CA PHE A 522 4.11 -21.61 -40.75
C PHE A 522 4.47 -22.93 -41.45
N MET A 523 5.72 -23.11 -41.86
CA MET A 523 6.20 -24.36 -42.47
C MET A 523 6.15 -25.53 -41.48
N ALA A 524 6.57 -25.32 -40.22
CA ALA A 524 6.53 -26.32 -39.17
C ALA A 524 5.08 -26.74 -38.86
N GLU A 525 4.18 -25.76 -38.71
CA GLU A 525 2.74 -25.99 -38.50
C GLU A 525 2.11 -26.78 -39.66
N THR A 526 2.38 -26.39 -40.91
CA THR A 526 1.84 -27.06 -42.10
C THR A 526 2.31 -28.51 -42.19
N LYS A 527 3.51 -28.82 -41.68
CA LYS A 527 4.08 -30.17 -41.62
C LYS A 527 3.66 -30.95 -40.38
N GLY A 528 3.02 -30.31 -39.40
CA GLY A 528 2.70 -30.93 -38.11
C GLY A 528 3.94 -31.33 -37.30
N VAL A 529 5.04 -30.58 -37.43
CA VAL A 529 6.31 -30.80 -36.71
C VAL A 529 6.66 -29.60 -35.83
N ALA A 530 7.50 -29.80 -34.82
CA ALA A 530 8.00 -28.70 -34.00
C ALA A 530 9.00 -27.81 -34.79
N LEU A 531 9.13 -26.53 -34.42
CA LEU A 531 9.98 -25.58 -35.14
C LEU A 531 11.45 -26.05 -35.24
N ASN A 532 11.96 -26.69 -34.18
CA ASN A 532 13.32 -27.24 -34.12
C ASN A 532 13.50 -28.56 -34.91
N GLN A 533 12.44 -29.12 -35.50
CA GLN A 533 12.49 -30.31 -36.34
C GLN A 533 12.60 -29.98 -37.83
N LEU A 534 12.55 -28.69 -38.21
CA LEU A 534 12.88 -28.27 -39.57
C LEU A 534 14.36 -28.52 -39.84
N SER A 535 14.65 -29.24 -40.92
CA SER A 535 16.01 -29.47 -41.40
C SER A 535 16.65 -28.16 -41.86
N LEU A 536 18.00 -28.12 -41.84
CA LEU A 536 18.74 -26.98 -42.37
C LEU A 536 18.38 -26.68 -43.82
N GLN A 537 18.16 -27.70 -44.64
CA GLN A 537 17.79 -27.55 -46.05
C GLN A 537 16.44 -26.83 -46.18
N GLU A 538 15.46 -27.19 -45.35
CA GLU A 538 14.15 -26.53 -45.32
C GLU A 538 14.25 -25.09 -44.86
N LEU A 539 15.03 -24.80 -43.82
CA LEU A 539 15.30 -23.43 -43.39
C LEU A 539 15.98 -22.62 -44.50
N GLN A 540 16.91 -23.23 -45.24
CA GLN A 540 17.59 -22.60 -46.39
C GLN A 540 16.64 -22.27 -47.55
N THR A 541 15.51 -22.97 -47.69
CA THR A 541 14.45 -22.57 -48.65
C THR A 541 13.77 -21.27 -48.26
N ILE A 542 13.81 -20.88 -46.98
CA ILE A 542 13.25 -19.62 -46.47
C ILE A 542 14.30 -18.49 -46.59
N SER A 543 15.55 -18.76 -46.23
CA SER A 543 16.64 -17.79 -46.33
C SER A 543 18.00 -18.48 -46.48
N PRO A 544 18.86 -18.05 -47.43
CA PRO A 544 20.20 -18.62 -47.60
C PRO A 544 21.15 -18.30 -46.46
N LEU A 545 20.79 -17.38 -45.54
CA LEU A 545 21.61 -17.04 -44.36
C LEU A 545 21.54 -18.09 -43.24
N PHE A 546 20.64 -19.07 -43.34
CA PHE A 546 20.65 -20.21 -42.42
C PHE A 546 21.83 -21.14 -42.73
N SER A 547 22.66 -21.37 -41.70
CA SER A 547 23.81 -22.26 -41.72
C SER A 547 23.74 -23.22 -40.54
N GLY A 548 24.68 -24.19 -40.46
CA GLY A 548 24.62 -25.27 -39.45
C GLY A 548 24.59 -24.79 -38.00
N ASP A 549 25.14 -23.60 -37.71
CA ASP A 549 25.10 -22.94 -36.40
C ASP A 549 23.69 -22.50 -35.96
N VAL A 550 22.68 -22.55 -36.84
CA VAL A 550 21.27 -22.36 -36.45
C VAL A 550 20.82 -23.40 -35.41
N SER A 551 21.47 -24.56 -35.34
CA SER A 551 21.14 -25.58 -34.34
C SER A 551 21.30 -25.09 -32.89
N HIS A 552 22.16 -24.08 -32.65
CA HIS A 552 22.31 -23.46 -31.33
C HIS A 552 21.05 -22.71 -30.87
N VAL A 553 20.20 -22.25 -31.79
CA VAL A 553 18.93 -21.58 -31.48
C VAL A 553 18.00 -22.52 -30.71
N TRP A 554 18.10 -23.82 -30.93
CA TRP A 554 17.20 -24.82 -30.33
C TRP A 554 17.49 -25.13 -28.85
N ASP A 555 18.56 -24.57 -28.30
CA ASP A 555 18.89 -24.66 -26.88
C ASP A 555 18.30 -23.46 -26.11
N TYR A 556 17.37 -23.74 -25.18
CA TYR A 556 16.81 -22.71 -24.29
C TYR A 556 17.89 -22.04 -23.43
N GLY A 557 18.99 -22.74 -23.11
CA GLY A 557 20.16 -22.17 -22.44
C GLY A 557 20.82 -21.10 -23.30
N HIS A 558 21.05 -21.38 -24.58
CA HIS A 558 21.55 -20.39 -25.54
C HIS A 558 20.58 -19.21 -25.68
N SER A 559 19.26 -19.45 -25.66
CA SER A 559 18.25 -18.39 -25.73
C SER A 559 18.41 -17.35 -24.63
N VAL A 560 18.42 -17.80 -23.37
CA VAL A 560 18.52 -16.87 -22.22
C VAL A 560 19.86 -16.12 -22.17
N GLU A 561 20.95 -16.72 -22.67
CA GLU A 561 22.27 -16.08 -22.67
C GLU A 561 22.41 -14.94 -23.68
N GLN A 562 21.52 -14.83 -24.67
CA GLN A 562 21.51 -13.69 -25.60
C GLN A 562 21.17 -12.37 -24.90
N TYR A 563 20.45 -12.41 -23.78
CA TYR A 563 20.00 -11.24 -23.02
C TYR A 563 21.06 -10.75 -22.03
N ALA A 564 22.29 -10.56 -22.52
CA ALA A 564 23.47 -10.17 -21.73
C ALA A 564 23.53 -8.67 -21.40
N ALA A 565 22.69 -7.84 -22.03
CA ALA A 565 22.53 -6.45 -21.63
C ALA A 565 22.03 -6.36 -20.18
N LEU A 566 22.48 -5.36 -19.42
CA LEU A 566 22.15 -5.21 -18.00
C LEU A 566 20.64 -5.15 -17.78
N GLY A 567 20.16 -5.97 -16.84
CA GLY A 567 18.74 -6.16 -16.58
C GLY A 567 18.10 -7.27 -17.42
N GLY A 568 18.83 -7.89 -18.34
CA GLY A 568 18.39 -9.08 -19.07
C GLY A 568 18.50 -10.37 -18.24
N THR A 569 18.03 -11.48 -18.83
CA THR A 569 17.94 -12.79 -18.16
C THR A 569 19.18 -13.68 -18.32
N ALA A 570 20.24 -13.22 -19.01
CA ALA A 570 21.50 -13.98 -19.07
C ALA A 570 22.14 -14.11 -17.69
N ARG A 571 22.88 -15.20 -17.46
CA ARG A 571 23.47 -15.51 -16.13
C ARG A 571 24.32 -14.38 -15.58
N ALA A 572 25.18 -13.79 -16.42
CA ALA A 572 26.03 -12.67 -16.02
C ALA A 572 25.22 -11.42 -15.59
N SER A 573 24.08 -11.17 -16.23
CA SER A 573 23.17 -10.08 -15.85
C SER A 573 22.42 -10.39 -14.54
N ILE A 574 22.09 -11.65 -14.27
CA ILE A 574 21.52 -12.07 -12.98
C ILE A 574 22.53 -11.87 -11.84
N ASP A 575 23.78 -12.29 -12.03
CA ASP A 575 24.85 -12.10 -11.04
C ASP A 575 25.07 -10.60 -10.77
N TRP A 576 25.04 -9.76 -11.82
CA TRP A 576 25.07 -8.31 -11.67
C TRP A 576 23.88 -7.78 -10.86
N GLN A 577 22.64 -8.19 -11.17
CA GLN A 577 21.44 -7.76 -10.45
C GLN A 577 21.50 -8.14 -8.96
N ILE A 578 21.95 -9.36 -8.64
CA ILE A 578 22.16 -9.81 -7.25
C ILE A 578 23.16 -8.89 -6.54
N GLY A 579 24.29 -8.59 -7.18
CA GLY A 579 25.29 -7.66 -6.67
C GLY A 579 24.73 -6.27 -6.38
N GLN A 580 23.93 -5.73 -7.29
CA GLN A 580 23.28 -4.42 -7.16
C GLN A 580 22.28 -4.39 -6.01
N VAL A 581 21.38 -5.38 -5.92
CA VAL A 581 20.38 -5.43 -4.84
C VAL A 581 21.04 -5.60 -3.48
N ARG A 582 22.08 -6.44 -3.37
CA ARG A 582 22.88 -6.56 -2.14
C ARG A 582 23.55 -5.24 -1.75
N ALA A 583 24.04 -4.47 -2.72
CA ALA A 583 24.62 -3.16 -2.45
C ALA A 583 23.58 -2.14 -1.97
N LEU A 584 22.38 -2.13 -2.56
CA LEU A 584 21.27 -1.28 -2.12
C LEU A 584 20.86 -1.58 -0.68
N LEU A 585 20.69 -2.86 -0.32
CA LEU A 585 20.36 -3.26 1.04
C LEU A 585 21.42 -2.81 2.05
N ARG A 586 22.71 -2.96 1.73
CA ARG A 586 23.80 -2.46 2.59
C ARG A 586 23.77 -0.94 2.75
N ALA A 587 23.51 -0.21 1.68
CA ALA A 587 23.44 1.26 1.71
C ALA A 587 22.25 1.77 2.53
N GLN A 588 21.14 1.02 2.56
CA GLN A 588 19.93 1.36 3.32
C GLN A 588 20.03 1.05 4.82
N GLN A 589 20.95 0.17 5.21
CA GLN A 589 21.21 -0.19 6.61
C GLN A 589 22.21 0.74 7.32
N ALA A 590 22.91 1.57 6.55
CA ALA A 590 23.80 2.62 7.05
C ALA A 590 23.01 3.88 7.39
#